data_AF-A0A931XST6-F1
#
_entry.id   AF-A0A931XST6-F1
#
_cell.length_a   1.000
_cell.length_b   1.000
_cell.length_c   1.000
_cell.angle_alpha   90.00
_cell.angle_beta   90.00
_cell.angle_gamma   90.00
#
_symmetry.space_group_name_H-M   'P 1'
#
loop_
_entity.id
_entity.type
_entity.pdbx_description
1 polymer ?
#
loop_
_entity_poly.entity_id
_entity_poly.type
_entity_poly.pdbx_seq_one_letter_code
_entity_poly.pdbx_strand_id
1 'polypeptide(L)'
;MKKYILASLVVLFVAATSYAAYEAVDGTGKTLGSTKTTVVKGSKGVMVDYGADTSTSGQGYVLGAYHGSGTQTFATSSGDTKIFKQDGTAKAIPTTVPTGSATADMSGSGFTAM
;
A
#
# COMPACT_ATOMS: atom_id res chain seq x y z
N MET A 1 -17.11 -7.04 39.24
CA MET A 1 -16.10 -7.71 38.36
C MET A 1 -16.61 -7.94 36.93
N LYS A 2 -17.83 -8.46 36.71
CA LYS A 2 -18.39 -8.66 35.34
C LYS A 2 -18.60 -7.38 34.52
N LYS A 3 -18.82 -6.23 35.16
CA LYS A 3 -19.09 -4.94 34.49
C LYS A 3 -17.87 -4.30 33.81
N TYR A 4 -16.65 -4.69 34.22
CA TYR A 4 -15.42 -4.12 33.67
C TYR A 4 -14.95 -4.86 32.40
N ILE A 5 -15.29 -6.14 32.25
CA ILE A 5 -14.95 -6.95 31.06
C ILE A 5 -15.64 -6.39 29.81
N LEU A 6 -16.89 -5.95 29.95
CA LEU A 6 -17.67 -5.42 28.84
C LEU A 6 -17.14 -4.05 28.36
N ALA A 7 -16.68 -3.21 29.29
CA ALA A 7 -16.05 -1.93 28.96
C ALA A 7 -14.70 -2.13 28.25
N SER A 8 -13.92 -3.14 28.62
CA SER A 8 -12.65 -3.48 27.97
C SER A 8 -12.83 -4.01 26.54
N LEU A 9 -13.91 -4.76 26.27
CA LEU A 9 -14.20 -5.26 24.92
C LEU A 9 -14.58 -4.11 23.97
N VAL A 10 -15.41 -3.16 24.43
CA VAL A 10 -15.88 -2.05 23.58
C VAL A 10 -14.73 -1.13 23.16
N VAL A 11 -13.73 -0.90 24.02
CA VAL A 11 -12.53 -0.12 23.65
C VAL A 11 -11.65 -0.86 22.62
N LEU A 12 -11.62 -2.20 22.66
CA LEU A 12 -10.87 -3.01 21.69
C LEU A 12 -11.49 -2.95 20.28
N PHE A 13 -12.80 -2.79 20.16
CA PHE A 13 -13.51 -2.70 18.87
C PHE A 13 -13.35 -1.34 18.17
N VAL A 14 -13.08 -0.25 18.90
CA VAL A 14 -12.98 1.10 18.31
C VAL A 14 -11.59 1.38 17.72
N ALA A 15 -10.57 0.61 18.10
CA ALA A 15 -9.22 0.73 17.52
C ALA A 15 -9.08 0.12 16.10
N ALA A 16 -10.13 -0.48 15.55
CA ALA A 16 -10.08 -1.14 14.24
C ALA A 16 -10.49 -0.24 13.06
N THR A 17 -10.99 0.97 13.30
CA THR A 17 -11.61 1.78 12.24
C THR A 17 -10.73 2.93 11.77
N SER A 18 -9.66 2.60 11.04
CA SER A 18 -9.10 3.48 10.01
C SER A 18 -8.17 2.67 9.11
N TYR A 19 -8.69 1.59 8.54
CA TYR A 19 -8.10 1.03 7.33
C TYR A 19 -8.58 1.91 6.18
N ALA A 20 -7.69 2.75 5.65
CA ALA A 20 -7.91 3.31 4.32
C ALA A 20 -8.14 2.13 3.37
N ALA A 21 -9.13 2.24 2.48
CA ALA A 21 -9.51 1.16 1.57
C ALA A 21 -8.34 0.83 0.63
N TYR A 22 -7.57 -0.19 0.99
CA TYR A 22 -6.59 -0.80 0.12
C TYR A 22 -7.22 -2.08 -0.44
N GLU A 23 -7.63 -2.02 -1.71
CA GLU A 23 -8.15 -3.18 -2.43
C GLU A 23 -7.04 -4.23 -2.52
N ALA A 24 -7.13 -5.27 -1.70
CA ALA A 24 -6.31 -6.45 -1.79
C ALA A 24 -6.52 -7.09 -3.17
N VAL A 25 -5.45 -7.52 -3.82
CA VAL A 25 -5.57 -8.28 -5.08
C VAL A 25 -5.98 -9.71 -4.74
N ASP A 26 -7.24 -9.90 -4.37
CA ASP A 26 -7.84 -11.23 -4.44
C ASP A 26 -8.05 -11.62 -5.92
N GLY A 27 -8.41 -12.86 -6.21
CA GLY A 27 -8.30 -13.52 -7.53
C GLY A 27 -8.94 -12.82 -8.75
N THR A 28 -9.56 -11.65 -8.59
CA THR A 28 -10.08 -10.78 -9.66
C THR A 28 -9.03 -9.85 -10.29
N GLY A 29 -7.97 -9.47 -9.57
CA GLY A 29 -6.95 -8.53 -10.04
C GLY A 29 -7.23 -7.07 -9.64
N LYS A 30 -6.20 -6.22 -9.64
CA LYS A 30 -6.31 -4.78 -9.34
C LYS A 30 -6.23 -3.95 -10.60
N THR A 31 -7.21 -3.08 -10.80
CA THR A 31 -7.18 -2.11 -11.88
C THR A 31 -6.22 -0.99 -11.55
N LEU A 32 -5.20 -0.81 -12.38
CA LEU A 32 -4.22 0.28 -12.31
C LEU A 32 -4.48 1.28 -13.43
N GLY A 33 -4.11 2.55 -13.19
CA GLY A 33 -4.31 3.65 -14.12
C GLY A 33 -5.71 4.29 -14.05
N SER A 34 -5.87 5.42 -14.72
CA SER A 34 -7.11 6.22 -14.72
C SER A 34 -7.70 6.36 -16.13
N THR A 35 -6.97 6.97 -17.06
CA THR A 35 -7.42 7.17 -18.45
C THR A 35 -7.26 5.91 -19.29
N LYS A 36 -6.13 5.21 -19.14
CA LYS A 36 -5.92 3.86 -19.65
C LYS A 36 -5.72 2.97 -18.46
N THR A 37 -6.48 1.89 -18.42
CA THR A 37 -6.44 0.96 -17.30
C THR A 37 -5.87 -0.38 -17.72
N THR A 38 -5.22 -1.04 -16.76
CA THR A 38 -4.80 -2.44 -16.89
C THR A 38 -5.17 -3.18 -15.62
N VAL A 39 -5.41 -4.49 -15.72
CA VAL A 39 -5.70 -5.33 -14.56
C VAL A 39 -4.45 -6.14 -14.22
N VAL A 40 -3.86 -5.89 -13.06
CA VAL A 40 -2.72 -6.63 -12.55
C VAL A 40 -3.20 -7.71 -11.61
N LYS A 41 -2.82 -8.96 -11.88
CA LYS A 41 -3.12 -10.10 -11.02
C LYS A 41 -1.87 -10.50 -10.24
N GLY A 42 -2.00 -10.52 -8.93
CA GLY A 42 -0.99 -11.11 -8.05
C GLY A 42 -1.02 -12.63 -8.13
N SER A 43 0.13 -13.27 -7.87
CA SER A 43 0.13 -14.69 -7.52
C SER A 43 -0.64 -14.92 -6.23
N LYS A 44 -1.04 -16.17 -5.94
CA LYS A 44 -1.80 -16.50 -4.73
C LYS A 44 -1.12 -15.92 -3.48
N GLY A 45 -1.87 -15.10 -2.73
CA GLY A 45 -1.38 -14.48 -1.51
C GLY A 45 -0.48 -13.27 -1.70
N VAL A 46 -0.20 -12.82 -2.93
CA VAL A 46 0.50 -11.57 -3.22
C VAL A 46 -0.50 -10.45 -3.44
N MET A 47 -0.32 -9.36 -2.69
CA MET A 47 -1.10 -8.13 -2.79
C MET A 47 -0.25 -7.02 -3.40
N VAL A 48 -0.92 -6.07 -4.04
CA VAL A 48 -0.32 -4.92 -4.70
C VAL A 48 -1.07 -3.66 -4.25
N ASP A 49 -0.32 -2.70 -3.76
CA ASP A 49 -0.78 -1.34 -3.48
C ASP A 49 -0.41 -0.41 -4.63
N TYR A 50 -1.27 0.55 -4.90
CA TYR A 50 -1.06 1.48 -5.99
C TYR A 50 -1.62 2.86 -5.65
N GLY A 51 -0.78 3.87 -5.83
CA GLY A 51 -1.17 5.28 -5.86
C GLY A 51 -0.81 5.86 -7.22
N ALA A 52 -1.69 6.68 -7.79
CA ALA A 52 -1.45 7.40 -9.04
C ALA A 52 -1.55 8.90 -8.80
N ASP A 53 -0.77 9.67 -9.56
CA ASP A 53 -0.93 11.12 -9.61
C ASP A 53 -2.29 11.45 -10.24
N THR A 54 -3.13 12.15 -9.48
CA THR A 54 -4.46 12.60 -9.91
C THR A 54 -4.44 14.02 -10.48
N SER A 55 -3.35 14.76 -10.28
CA SER A 55 -3.17 16.12 -10.78
C SER A 55 -2.72 16.14 -12.24
N THR A 56 -1.84 15.21 -12.64
CA THR A 56 -1.39 15.06 -14.02
C THR A 56 -1.43 13.60 -14.47
N SER A 57 -2.52 13.24 -15.16
CA SER A 57 -2.76 11.86 -15.59
C SER A 57 -1.56 11.24 -16.31
N GLY A 58 -1.11 10.08 -15.83
CA GLY A 58 -0.07 9.26 -16.44
C GLY A 58 1.38 9.63 -16.10
N GLN A 59 1.62 10.65 -15.28
CA GLN A 59 2.97 11.13 -14.98
C GLN A 59 3.56 10.64 -13.65
N GLY A 60 2.78 9.99 -12.81
CA GLY A 60 3.19 9.65 -11.46
C GLY A 60 2.54 8.39 -10.93
N TYR A 61 3.33 7.50 -10.32
CA TYR A 61 2.78 6.40 -9.54
C TYR A 61 3.69 6.00 -8.38
N VAL A 62 3.09 5.35 -7.38
CA VAL A 62 3.76 4.56 -6.36
C VAL A 62 3.14 3.17 -6.36
N LEU A 63 3.98 2.15 -6.32
CA LEU A 63 3.59 0.75 -6.27
C LEU A 63 4.16 0.10 -5.02
N GLY A 64 3.33 -0.67 -4.33
CA GLY A 64 3.71 -1.54 -3.23
C GLY A 64 3.36 -2.98 -3.56
N ALA A 65 4.14 -3.95 -3.07
CA ALA A 65 3.81 -5.36 -3.17
C ALA A 65 4.26 -6.13 -1.93
N TYR A 66 3.43 -7.07 -1.49
CA TYR A 66 3.74 -7.93 -0.35
C TYR A 66 3.01 -9.26 -0.45
N HIS A 67 3.49 -10.28 0.25
CA HIS A 67 2.75 -11.52 0.44
C HIS A 67 1.98 -11.46 1.78
N GLY A 68 0.71 -11.84 1.82
CA GLY A 68 -0.15 -11.75 3.01
C GLY A 68 0.35 -12.56 4.20
N SER A 69 1.11 -13.63 3.96
CA SER A 69 1.85 -14.39 4.98
C SER A 69 3.37 -14.13 4.95
N GLY A 70 3.80 -13.11 4.24
CA GLY A 70 5.20 -12.72 4.15
C GLY A 70 5.67 -11.99 5.41
N THR A 71 6.89 -11.48 5.34
CA THR A 71 7.51 -10.69 6.40
C THR A 71 8.06 -9.36 5.89
N GLN A 72 7.79 -9.01 4.63
CA GLN A 72 8.36 -7.84 3.96
C GLN A 72 7.35 -7.23 2.99
N THR A 73 7.45 -5.91 2.85
CA THR A 73 6.76 -5.13 1.83
C THR A 73 7.80 -4.45 0.97
N PHE A 74 7.60 -4.50 -0.35
CA PHE A 74 8.45 -3.86 -1.34
C PHE A 74 7.71 -2.69 -1.97
N ALA A 75 8.41 -1.62 -2.30
CA ALA A 75 7.82 -0.46 -2.93
C ALA A 75 8.76 0.21 -3.94
N THR A 76 8.17 0.93 -4.89
CA THR A 76 8.89 1.78 -5.86
C THR A 76 7.95 2.87 -6.38
N SER A 77 8.48 3.89 -7.04
CA SER A 77 7.71 4.96 -7.68
C SER A 77 8.19 5.21 -9.11
N SER A 78 7.41 5.98 -9.87
CA SER A 78 7.66 6.25 -11.30
C SER A 78 9.03 6.86 -11.63
N GLY A 79 9.62 7.61 -10.71
CA GLY A 79 10.96 8.18 -10.87
C GLY A 79 12.08 7.36 -10.24
N ASP A 80 11.76 6.27 -9.52
CA ASP A 80 12.77 5.52 -8.79
C ASP A 80 13.57 4.61 -9.72
N THR A 81 14.87 4.53 -9.47
CA THR A 81 15.79 3.57 -10.11
C THR A 81 16.03 2.34 -9.24
N LYS A 82 15.33 2.24 -8.11
CA LYS A 82 15.52 1.21 -7.09
C LYS A 82 14.19 0.67 -6.63
N ILE A 83 14.25 -0.55 -6.08
CA ILE A 83 13.20 -1.11 -5.26
C ILE A 83 13.59 -0.86 -3.81
N PHE A 84 12.61 -0.50 -3.00
CA PHE A 84 12.78 -0.32 -1.57
C PHE A 84 12.05 -1.44 -0.84
N LYS A 85 12.53 -1.77 0.36
CA LYS A 85 11.92 -2.76 1.25
C LYS A 85 11.65 -2.18 2.63
N GLN A 86 10.64 -2.73 3.30
CA GLN A 86 10.40 -2.52 4.71
C GLN A 86 10.03 -3.84 5.35
N ASP A 87 10.52 -4.07 6.57
CA ASP A 87 10.16 -5.27 7.33
C ASP A 87 8.72 -5.16 7.85
N GLY A 88 8.00 -6.27 7.73
CA GLY A 88 6.59 -6.43 7.97
C GLY A 88 5.74 -6.42 6.70
N THR A 89 4.59 -7.04 6.81
CA THR A 89 3.61 -7.21 5.73
C THR A 89 2.62 -6.05 5.72
N ALA A 90 2.10 -5.72 4.54
CA ALA A 90 1.09 -4.67 4.35
C ALA A 90 1.52 -3.31 4.92
N LYS A 91 2.78 -2.93 4.70
CA LYS A 91 3.26 -1.59 5.06
C LYS A 91 2.73 -0.57 4.07
N ALA A 92 2.24 0.54 4.60
CA ALA A 92 1.68 1.61 3.80
C ALA A 92 2.76 2.21 2.89
N ILE A 93 2.49 2.25 1.58
CA ILE A 93 3.30 3.00 0.62
C ILE A 93 3.12 4.52 0.83
N PRO A 94 4.09 5.35 0.40
CA PRO A 94 3.93 6.80 0.41
C PRO A 94 2.63 7.25 -0.24
N THR A 95 1.90 8.15 0.42
CA THR A 95 0.63 8.70 -0.08
C THR A 95 0.84 9.87 -1.04
N THR A 96 1.96 10.58 -0.90
CA THR A 96 2.37 11.61 -1.86
C THR A 96 2.96 10.93 -3.09
N VAL A 97 2.17 10.90 -4.17
CA VAL A 97 2.61 10.39 -5.46
C VAL A 97 3.44 11.46 -6.18
N PRO A 98 4.65 11.14 -6.67
CA PRO A 98 5.46 12.10 -7.38
C PRO A 98 4.84 12.49 -8.72
N THR A 99 5.09 13.71 -9.17
CA THR A 99 4.71 14.19 -10.50
C THR A 99 5.90 14.17 -11.45
N GLY A 100 5.74 13.63 -12.66
CA GLY A 100 6.79 13.62 -13.68
C GLY A 100 7.96 12.71 -13.29
N SER A 101 9.19 13.23 -13.40
CA SER A 101 10.42 12.46 -13.14
C SER A 101 10.86 12.45 -11.67
N ALA A 102 10.04 12.98 -10.75
CA ALA A 102 10.33 12.95 -9.32
C ALA A 102 10.16 11.53 -8.72
N THR A 103 10.83 11.29 -7.60
CA THR A 103 10.71 10.07 -6.79
C THR A 103 9.83 10.33 -5.58
N ALA A 104 9.12 9.30 -5.10
CA ALA A 104 8.44 9.36 -3.81
C ALA A 104 9.45 9.37 -2.65
N ASP A 105 9.10 9.97 -1.51
CA ASP A 105 9.92 9.88 -0.28
C ASP A 105 9.69 8.53 0.42
N MET A 106 10.43 7.53 -0.05
CA MET A 106 10.42 6.17 0.50
C MET A 106 11.10 6.13 1.88
N SER A 107 12.15 6.92 2.08
CA SER A 107 12.90 6.98 3.35
C SER A 107 12.06 7.51 4.50
N GLY A 108 11.33 8.61 4.30
CA GLY A 108 10.41 9.17 5.29
C GLY A 108 9.26 8.22 5.64
N SER A 109 9.00 7.23 4.79
CA SER A 109 8.00 6.18 4.98
C SER A 109 8.56 4.91 5.65
N GLY A 110 9.84 4.90 6.03
CA GLY A 110 10.50 3.77 6.70
C GLY A 110 10.95 2.65 5.77
N PHE A 111 10.94 2.88 4.45
CA PHE A 111 11.49 1.95 3.47
C PHE A 111 12.98 2.21 3.26
N THR A 112 13.73 1.12 3.03
CA THR A 112 15.17 1.14 2.77
C THR A 112 15.44 0.67 1.34
N ALA A 113 16.31 1.38 0.61
CA ALA A 113 16.71 0.97 -0.73
C ALA A 113 17.43 -0.39 -0.72
N MET A 114 17.13 -1.23 -1.71
CA MET A 114 17.80 -2.52 -1.92
C MET A 114 19.02 -2.40 -2.84
#